data_AF-A0A7L4QDU8-F1
#
_entry.id   AF-A0A7L4QDU8-F1
#
_cell.length_a   1.000
_cell.length_b   1.000
_cell.length_c   1.000
_cell.angle_alpha   90.00
_cell.angle_beta   90.00
_cell.angle_gamma   90.00
#
_symmetry.space_group_name_H-M   'P 1'
#
loop_
_entity.id
_entity.type
_entity.pdbx_description
1 polymer ?
#
loop_
_entity_poly.entity_id
_entity_poly.type
_entity_poly.pdbx_seq_one_letter_code
_entity_poly.pdbx_strand_id
1 'polypeptide(L)'
;MRRETVIAIAVLVVISVIVAGVMLSLRQQVEEEITPNDEFFTTSLTDPLHIDIENYTLEVFGLIQEPANLTYQEMLAMPSTTEKATLRCVTGGTGTAIWKGVRISELMEMVGVLDGARELVFRSPDGFSTSLTLDDAMRSDVLLAYEMNGVPLPEEQGLPLRLVSPNQYGYKWAKWVVSIEVVDYDYKGYWESRGWDDGAYISLERDWWVHATIMMVGAVLGTFSLVSGVQGGNRFSKKVKKLFSLKFHIYTGYLFAVIMIPVFLYWSLETLVFRGNVYYSLHGALGLAMVLLLILSMLTGRYASLKRASRAGEAHLVLSVAMIVLLFVTIVLGFALAYL
;
A
#
# COMPACT_ATOMS: atom_id res chain seq x y z
N MET A 1 -22.25 31.75 -11.65
CA MET A 1 -20.98 31.93 -10.90
C MET A 1 -20.23 33.13 -11.47
N ARG A 2 -19.53 33.92 -10.65
CA ARG A 2 -18.65 34.99 -11.17
C ARG A 2 -17.38 34.37 -11.75
N ARG A 3 -16.83 35.00 -12.80
CA ARG A 3 -15.60 34.59 -13.50
C ARG A 3 -14.45 34.27 -12.53
N GLU A 4 -14.29 35.08 -11.49
CA GLU A 4 -13.26 34.91 -10.44
C GLU A 4 -13.40 33.59 -9.66
N THR A 5 -14.62 33.14 -9.37
CA THR A 5 -14.87 31.88 -8.66
C THR A 5 -14.58 30.67 -9.55
N VAL A 6 -14.94 30.76 -10.84
CA VAL A 6 -14.61 29.72 -11.83
C VAL A 6 -13.10 29.63 -12.01
N ILE A 7 -12.40 30.77 -12.04
CA ILE A 7 -10.93 30.83 -12.10
C ILE A 7 -10.30 30.20 -10.84
N ALA A 8 -10.78 30.53 -9.63
CA ALA A 8 -10.24 29.97 -8.40
C ALA A 8 -10.42 28.45 -8.31
N ILE A 9 -11.60 27.93 -8.69
CA ILE A 9 -11.87 26.48 -8.74
C ILE A 9 -10.96 25.83 -9.79
N ALA A 10 -10.85 26.42 -10.98
CA ALA A 10 -9.98 25.90 -12.03
C ALA A 10 -8.51 25.85 -11.56
N VAL A 11 -8.02 26.89 -10.88
CA VAL A 11 -6.66 26.92 -10.32
C VAL A 11 -6.44 25.83 -9.26
N LEU A 12 -7.39 25.63 -8.34
CA LEU A 12 -7.27 24.59 -7.31
C LEU A 12 -7.31 23.18 -7.89
N VAL A 13 -8.17 22.93 -8.88
CA VAL A 13 -8.21 21.65 -9.61
C VAL A 13 -6.88 21.43 -10.34
N VAL A 14 -6.36 22.44 -11.02
CA VAL A 14 -5.06 22.35 -11.72
C VAL A 14 -3.92 22.07 -10.73
N ILE A 15 -3.85 22.77 -9.59
CA ILE A 15 -2.84 22.51 -8.56
C ILE A 15 -2.97 21.08 -8.02
N SER A 16 -4.18 20.60 -7.75
CA SER A 16 -4.41 19.25 -7.23
C SER A 16 -3.96 18.17 -8.22
N VAL A 17 -4.25 18.37 -9.51
CA VAL A 17 -3.80 17.49 -10.59
C VAL A 17 -2.27 17.53 -10.73
N ILE A 18 -1.66 18.71 -10.65
CA ILE A 18 -0.19 18.86 -10.69
C ILE A 18 0.45 18.13 -9.50
N VAL A 19 -0.05 18.34 -8.28
CA VAL A 19 0.48 17.68 -7.08
C VAL A 19 0.31 16.16 -7.19
N ALA A 20 -0.86 15.66 -7.60
CA ALA A 20 -1.05 14.23 -7.82
C ALA A 20 -0.08 13.68 -8.87
N GLY A 21 0.12 14.39 -9.98
CA GLY A 21 1.08 14.02 -11.02
C GLY A 21 2.53 14.00 -10.53
N VAL A 22 2.95 15.00 -9.74
CA VAL A 22 4.29 15.04 -9.14
C VAL A 22 4.49 13.89 -8.15
N MET A 23 3.49 13.60 -7.31
CA MET A 23 3.59 12.49 -6.34
C MET A 23 3.64 11.12 -7.03
N LEU A 24 2.86 10.92 -8.09
CA LEU A 24 2.93 9.71 -8.94
C LEU A 24 4.31 9.58 -9.60
N SER A 25 4.86 10.68 -10.12
CA SER A 25 6.19 10.72 -10.73
C SER A 25 7.30 10.39 -9.72
N LEU A 26 7.23 10.94 -8.52
CA LEU A 26 8.21 10.66 -7.45
C LEU A 26 8.15 9.20 -7.01
N ARG A 27 6.95 8.63 -6.90
CA ARG A 27 6.79 7.20 -6.59
C ARG A 27 7.42 6.33 -7.67
N GLN A 28 7.12 6.61 -8.94
CA GLN A 28 7.70 5.85 -10.04
C GLN A 28 9.23 5.94 -10.03
N GLN A 29 9.79 7.12 -9.73
CA GLN A 29 11.23 7.28 -9.54
C GLN A 29 11.80 6.41 -8.41
N VAL A 30 11.16 6.38 -7.25
CA VAL A 30 11.59 5.56 -6.10
C VAL A 30 11.49 4.07 -6.40
N GLU A 31 10.47 3.63 -7.13
CA GLU A 31 10.32 2.23 -7.54
C GLU A 31 11.31 1.85 -8.65
N GLU A 32 11.74 2.81 -9.47
CA GLU A 32 12.74 2.61 -10.51
C GLU A 32 14.18 2.64 -9.99
N GLU A 33 14.46 3.23 -8.82
CA GLU A 33 15.80 3.26 -8.26
C GLU A 33 16.19 1.89 -7.69
N ILE A 34 17.37 1.40 -8.06
CA ILE A 34 17.90 0.15 -7.54
C ILE A 34 18.42 0.39 -6.12
N THR A 35 17.86 -0.35 -5.16
CA THR A 35 18.29 -0.33 -3.76
C THR A 35 19.66 -1.03 -3.65
N PRO A 36 20.68 -0.38 -3.08
CA PRO A 36 21.98 -1.02 -2.80
C PRO A 36 21.84 -2.29 -1.95
N ASN A 37 22.72 -3.28 -2.15
CA ASN A 37 22.61 -4.58 -1.47
C ASN A 37 22.72 -4.48 0.06
N ASP A 38 23.53 -3.57 0.57
CA ASP A 38 23.74 -3.28 1.99
C ASP A 38 22.60 -2.50 2.64
N GLU A 39 21.78 -1.83 1.84
CA GLU A 39 20.56 -1.13 2.27
C GLU A 39 19.29 -1.95 2.04
N PHE A 40 19.39 -3.09 1.35
CA PHE A 40 18.24 -3.93 1.03
C PHE A 40 17.73 -4.63 2.28
N PHE A 41 16.45 -4.38 2.62
CA PHE A 41 15.88 -4.88 3.86
C PHE A 41 15.90 -6.41 3.95
N THR A 42 16.01 -6.92 5.17
CA THR A 42 16.04 -8.36 5.46
C THR A 42 14.90 -8.74 6.39
N THR A 43 14.19 -9.81 6.04
CA THR A 43 13.23 -10.49 6.91
C THR A 43 13.36 -11.99 6.66
N SER A 44 13.37 -12.77 7.74
CA SER A 44 13.51 -14.23 7.74
C SER A 44 12.93 -14.79 9.04
N LEU A 45 12.64 -16.10 9.08
CA LEU A 45 12.17 -16.75 10.31
C LEU A 45 13.27 -16.85 11.37
N THR A 46 14.51 -17.06 10.91
CA THR A 46 15.71 -17.20 11.73
C THR A 46 16.77 -16.21 11.28
N ASP A 47 17.91 -16.21 11.97
CA ASP A 47 19.14 -15.57 11.49
C ASP A 47 19.51 -16.12 10.09
N PRO A 48 20.26 -15.33 9.28
CA PRO A 48 20.72 -15.77 7.97
C PRO A 48 21.40 -17.14 8.02
N LEU A 49 21.01 -18.03 7.11
CA LEU A 49 21.60 -19.35 7.01
C LEU A 49 22.87 -19.29 6.16
N HIS A 50 23.93 -19.89 6.67
CA HIS A 50 25.11 -20.21 5.88
C HIS A 50 24.91 -21.57 5.20
N ILE A 51 24.61 -21.56 3.90
CA ILE A 51 24.44 -22.76 3.09
C ILE A 51 25.75 -23.08 2.39
N ASP A 52 26.26 -24.30 2.58
CA ASP A 52 27.44 -24.79 1.86
C ASP A 52 27.10 -24.99 0.38
N ILE A 53 27.61 -24.08 -0.45
CA ILE A 53 27.35 -24.03 -1.88
C ILE A 53 27.97 -25.22 -2.62
N GLU A 54 29.09 -25.77 -2.13
CA GLU A 54 29.77 -26.88 -2.80
C GLU A 54 28.96 -28.17 -2.70
N ASN A 55 28.26 -28.36 -1.57
CA ASN A 55 27.40 -29.52 -1.31
C ASN A 55 25.91 -29.22 -1.52
N TYR A 56 25.57 -28.01 -1.99
CA TYR A 56 24.19 -27.62 -2.21
C TYR A 56 23.56 -28.39 -3.37
N THR A 57 22.31 -28.80 -3.18
CA THR A 57 21.48 -29.41 -4.21
C THR A 57 20.04 -28.89 -4.07
N LEU A 58 19.44 -28.52 -5.20
CA LEU A 58 18.02 -28.25 -5.34
C LEU A 58 17.30 -29.53 -5.76
N GLU A 59 16.41 -30.03 -4.93
CA GLU A 59 15.55 -31.17 -5.25
C GLU A 59 14.27 -30.73 -5.97
N VAL A 60 14.00 -31.26 -7.15
CA VAL A 60 12.77 -31.00 -7.91
C VAL A 60 12.03 -32.32 -8.11
N PHE A 61 10.83 -32.43 -7.54
CA PHE A 61 10.10 -33.69 -7.45
C PHE A 61 8.58 -33.48 -7.43
N GLY A 62 7.83 -34.58 -7.26
CA GLY A 62 6.37 -34.59 -7.20
C GLY A 62 5.75 -35.01 -8.53
N LEU A 63 4.73 -34.28 -8.96
CA LEU A 63 3.94 -34.59 -10.15
C LEU A 63 4.63 -34.14 -11.46
N ILE A 64 5.78 -34.74 -11.75
CA ILE A 64 6.66 -34.46 -12.90
C ILE A 64 7.16 -35.75 -13.54
N GLN A 65 7.62 -35.68 -14.80
CA GLN A 65 8.12 -36.83 -15.56
C GLN A 65 9.52 -37.25 -15.12
N GLU A 66 10.44 -36.29 -14.97
CA GLU A 66 11.84 -36.54 -14.68
C GLU A 66 12.29 -35.74 -13.45
N PRO A 67 12.22 -36.34 -12.24
CA PRO A 67 12.75 -35.71 -11.04
C PRO A 67 14.24 -35.41 -11.16
N ALA A 68 14.65 -34.26 -10.63
CA ALA A 68 16.00 -33.75 -10.77
C ALA A 68 16.59 -33.31 -9.42
N ASN A 69 17.89 -33.51 -9.28
CA ASN A 69 18.70 -33.00 -8.19
C ASN A 69 19.77 -32.12 -8.81
N LEU A 70 19.60 -30.80 -8.73
CA LEU A 70 20.44 -29.83 -9.44
C LEU A 70 21.43 -29.20 -8.48
N THR A 71 22.71 -29.34 -8.76
CA THR A 71 23.77 -28.64 -8.02
C THR A 71 23.73 -27.14 -8.30
N TYR A 72 24.37 -26.35 -7.43
CA TYR A 72 24.48 -24.90 -7.67
C TYR A 72 25.16 -24.58 -9.01
N GLN A 73 26.21 -25.33 -9.38
CA GLN A 73 26.92 -25.11 -10.64
C GLN A 73 26.06 -25.45 -11.87
N GLU A 74 25.22 -26.47 -11.79
CA GLU A 74 24.25 -26.78 -12.86
C GLU A 74 23.21 -25.66 -12.99
N MET A 75 22.69 -25.13 -11.89
CA MET A 75 21.78 -23.97 -11.91
C MET A 75 22.42 -22.74 -12.56
N LEU A 76 23.71 -22.50 -12.35
CA LEU A 76 24.46 -21.42 -13.01
C LEU A 76 24.69 -21.66 -14.51
N ALA A 77 24.73 -22.92 -14.94
CA ALA A 77 24.95 -23.31 -16.33
C ALA A 77 23.67 -23.33 -17.18
N MET A 78 22.50 -23.33 -16.53
CA MET A 78 21.19 -23.25 -17.19
C MET A 78 20.99 -21.89 -17.89
N PRO A 79 20.09 -21.81 -18.89
CA PRO A 79 19.63 -20.54 -19.42
C PRO A 79 19.14 -19.64 -18.29
N SER A 80 19.58 -18.38 -18.30
CA SER A 80 19.24 -17.42 -17.26
C SER A 80 18.55 -16.20 -17.83
N THR A 81 17.71 -15.60 -17.00
CA THR A 81 17.01 -14.34 -17.27
C THR A 81 17.34 -13.33 -16.20
N THR A 82 17.07 -12.06 -16.50
CA THR A 82 17.25 -10.95 -15.57
C THR A 82 15.96 -10.17 -15.46
N GLU A 83 15.44 -10.01 -14.24
CA GLU A 83 14.22 -9.28 -13.95
C GLU A 83 14.48 -8.16 -12.94
N LYS A 84 14.04 -6.95 -13.27
CA LYS A 84 14.01 -5.84 -12.30
C LYS A 84 12.70 -5.93 -11.53
N ALA A 85 12.78 -6.19 -10.23
CA ALA A 85 11.59 -6.39 -9.42
C ALA A 85 11.70 -5.75 -8.04
N THR A 86 10.58 -5.18 -7.59
CA THR A 86 10.41 -4.60 -6.26
C THR A 86 9.85 -5.65 -5.31
N LEU A 87 10.62 -6.00 -4.28
CA LEU A 87 10.15 -6.79 -3.16
C LEU A 87 9.41 -5.88 -2.18
N ARG A 88 8.17 -6.22 -1.83
CA ARG A 88 7.39 -5.52 -0.79
C ARG A 88 7.04 -6.47 0.33
N CYS A 89 7.43 -6.12 1.55
CA CYS A 89 7.01 -6.82 2.75
C CYS A 89 5.70 -6.24 3.27
N VAL A 90 4.86 -7.12 3.80
CA VAL A 90 3.62 -6.77 4.49
C VAL A 90 3.82 -5.91 5.76
N THR A 91 5.04 -5.87 6.29
CA THR A 91 5.42 -5.04 7.45
C THR A 91 6.07 -3.70 7.07
N GLY A 92 6.12 -3.34 5.78
CA GLY A 92 6.56 -2.02 5.32
C GLY A 92 7.92 -1.97 4.61
N GLY A 93 8.76 -3.00 4.75
CA GLY A 93 10.02 -3.10 4.00
C GLY A 93 9.78 -3.11 2.49
N THR A 94 10.50 -2.28 1.73
CA THR A 94 10.43 -2.24 0.27
C THR A 94 11.84 -2.07 -0.30
N GLY A 95 12.16 -2.78 -1.37
CA GLY A 95 13.43 -2.63 -2.08
C GLY A 95 13.32 -3.12 -3.51
N THR A 96 13.93 -2.40 -4.44
CA THR A 96 13.99 -2.78 -5.85
C THR A 96 15.38 -3.27 -6.19
N ALA A 97 15.49 -4.40 -6.87
CA ALA A 97 16.77 -4.95 -7.31
C ALA A 97 16.65 -5.57 -8.71
N ILE A 98 17.82 -5.81 -9.31
CA ILE A 98 17.98 -6.60 -10.51
C ILE A 98 18.27 -8.03 -10.08
N TRP A 99 17.35 -8.94 -10.35
CA TRP A 99 17.45 -10.35 -9.99
C TRP A 99 17.81 -11.16 -11.23
N LYS A 100 18.76 -12.07 -11.11
CA LYS A 100 19.12 -12.96 -12.21
C LYS A 100 19.17 -14.41 -11.76
N GLY A 101 18.62 -15.26 -12.61
CA GLY A 101 18.59 -16.70 -12.37
C GLY A 101 17.77 -17.46 -13.40
N VAL A 102 17.30 -18.65 -13.03
CA VAL A 102 16.58 -19.58 -13.92
C VAL A 102 15.08 -19.33 -13.82
N ARG A 103 14.39 -19.19 -14.95
CA ARG A 103 12.92 -19.06 -14.97
C ARG A 103 12.28 -20.34 -14.45
N ILE A 104 11.29 -20.21 -13.58
CA ILE A 104 10.55 -21.38 -13.07
C ILE A 104 9.90 -22.14 -14.23
N SER A 105 9.36 -21.43 -15.23
CA SER A 105 8.75 -22.05 -16.40
C SER A 105 9.70 -22.95 -17.18
N GLU A 106 10.95 -22.54 -17.36
CA GLU A 106 11.97 -23.30 -18.09
C GLU A 106 12.42 -24.53 -17.28
N LEU A 107 12.56 -24.38 -15.96
CA LEU A 107 12.86 -25.49 -15.06
C LEU A 107 11.73 -26.53 -15.05
N MET A 108 10.47 -26.08 -15.03
CA MET A 108 9.29 -26.94 -15.07
C MET A 108 9.10 -27.64 -16.43
N GLU A 109 9.45 -26.96 -17.53
CA GLU A 109 9.47 -27.57 -18.86
C GLU A 109 10.53 -28.66 -18.97
N MET A 110 11.73 -28.43 -18.41
CA MET A 110 12.81 -29.42 -18.38
C MET A 110 12.38 -30.73 -17.69
N VAL A 111 11.73 -30.65 -16.54
CA VAL A 111 11.33 -31.84 -15.75
C VAL A 111 9.99 -32.44 -16.18
N GLY A 112 9.25 -31.75 -17.05
CA GLY A 112 7.99 -32.19 -17.62
C GLY A 112 6.86 -32.31 -16.59
N VAL A 113 6.24 -31.20 -16.22
CA VAL A 113 5.04 -31.19 -15.34
C VAL A 113 3.92 -32.06 -15.92
N LEU A 114 3.33 -32.92 -15.07
CA LEU A 114 2.26 -33.84 -15.45
C LEU A 114 0.86 -33.20 -15.30
N ASP A 115 -0.11 -33.75 -16.02
CA ASP A 115 -1.52 -33.35 -15.91
C ASP A 115 -2.04 -33.51 -14.47
N GLY A 116 -2.83 -32.53 -14.02
CA GLY A 116 -3.38 -32.49 -12.66
C GLY A 116 -2.52 -31.73 -11.65
N ALA A 117 -1.32 -31.29 -12.04
CA ALA A 117 -0.50 -30.39 -11.23
C ALA A 117 -1.25 -29.08 -10.96
N ARG A 118 -1.19 -28.61 -9.72
CA ARG A 118 -1.91 -27.43 -9.25
C ARG A 118 -0.98 -26.36 -8.71
N GLU A 119 0.00 -26.74 -7.90
CA GLU A 119 0.89 -25.80 -7.22
C GLU A 119 2.34 -26.30 -7.21
N LEU A 120 3.27 -25.35 -7.12
CA LEU A 120 4.68 -25.61 -6.83
C LEU A 120 4.94 -25.20 -5.38
N VAL A 121 5.36 -26.15 -4.55
CA VAL A 121 5.71 -25.93 -3.14
C VAL A 121 7.20 -25.73 -3.01
N PHE A 122 7.60 -24.57 -2.48
CA PHE A 122 8.98 -24.21 -2.22
C PHE A 122 9.28 -24.39 -0.73
N ARG A 123 10.42 -25.01 -0.40
CA ARG A 123 10.83 -25.23 0.99
C ARG A 123 12.26 -24.75 1.24
N SER A 124 12.47 -24.34 2.48
CA SER A 124 13.74 -23.83 3.00
C SER A 124 14.20 -24.64 4.22
N PRO A 125 15.51 -24.68 4.53
CA PRO A 125 16.05 -25.48 5.64
C PRO A 125 15.60 -25.05 7.05
N ASP A 126 15.21 -23.78 7.22
CA ASP A 126 14.70 -23.24 8.48
C ASP A 126 13.24 -23.65 8.79
N GLY A 127 12.64 -24.50 7.95
CA GLY A 127 11.24 -24.91 8.05
C GLY A 127 10.28 -23.91 7.41
N PHE A 128 10.78 -22.86 6.75
CA PHE A 128 9.94 -22.01 5.92
C PHE A 128 9.44 -22.77 4.67
N SER A 129 8.19 -22.52 4.29
CA SER A 129 7.64 -22.98 3.02
C SER A 129 6.57 -22.04 2.51
N THR A 130 6.35 -22.03 1.20
CA THR A 130 5.27 -21.32 0.51
C THR A 130 4.94 -22.09 -0.77
N SER A 131 3.83 -21.79 -1.43
CA SER A 131 3.50 -22.34 -2.74
C SER A 131 3.13 -21.25 -3.72
N LEU A 132 3.29 -21.51 -5.02
CA LEU A 132 2.67 -20.73 -6.07
C LEU A 132 1.70 -21.62 -6.83
N THR A 133 0.57 -21.07 -7.27
CA THR A 133 -0.27 -21.75 -8.25
C THR A 133 0.56 -22.03 -9.50
N LEU A 134 0.24 -23.08 -10.25
CA LEU A 134 0.95 -23.39 -11.49
C LEU A 134 0.91 -22.19 -12.45
N ASP A 135 -0.23 -21.52 -12.56
CA ASP A 135 -0.38 -20.31 -13.39
C ASP A 135 0.56 -19.18 -12.93
N ASP A 136 0.64 -18.90 -11.62
CA ASP A 136 1.55 -17.89 -11.08
C ASP A 136 3.02 -18.28 -11.28
N ALA A 137 3.36 -19.55 -11.03
CA ALA A 137 4.71 -20.06 -11.13
C ALA A 137 5.24 -20.04 -12.58
N MET A 138 4.36 -20.25 -13.55
CA MET A 138 4.71 -20.30 -14.98
C MET A 138 4.76 -18.92 -15.64
N ARG A 139 4.52 -17.83 -14.89
CA ARG A 139 4.69 -16.47 -15.40
C ARG A 139 6.13 -16.22 -15.84
N SER A 140 6.28 -15.41 -16.89
CA SER A 140 7.59 -15.13 -17.50
C SER A 140 8.55 -14.35 -16.61
N ASP A 141 8.06 -13.72 -15.54
CA ASP A 141 8.82 -12.88 -14.61
C ASP A 141 9.12 -13.57 -13.27
N VAL A 142 8.79 -14.87 -13.14
CA VAL A 142 9.06 -15.67 -11.93
C VAL A 142 10.31 -16.54 -12.13
N LEU A 143 11.26 -16.44 -11.21
CA LEU A 143 12.56 -17.08 -11.33
C LEU A 143 13.14 -17.51 -9.97
N LEU A 144 14.07 -18.47 -10.01
CA LEU A 144 14.99 -18.75 -8.92
C LEU A 144 16.27 -17.96 -9.14
N ALA A 145 16.43 -16.90 -8.39
CA ALA A 145 17.58 -16.02 -8.45
C ALA A 145 18.76 -16.65 -7.72
N TYR A 146 19.95 -16.50 -8.30
CA TYR A 146 21.24 -16.73 -7.65
C TYR A 146 22.13 -15.47 -7.63
N GLU A 147 21.71 -14.41 -8.34
CA GLU A 147 22.42 -13.15 -8.46
C GLU A 147 21.46 -11.97 -8.19
N MET A 148 21.95 -10.96 -7.48
CA MET A 148 21.23 -9.73 -7.14
C MET A 148 22.15 -8.53 -7.39
N ASN A 149 21.68 -7.57 -8.19
CA ASN A 149 22.39 -6.34 -8.55
C ASN A 149 23.79 -6.60 -9.14
N GLY A 150 23.93 -7.65 -9.96
CA GLY A 150 25.18 -7.95 -10.67
C GLY A 150 26.21 -8.75 -9.85
N VAL A 151 25.88 -9.13 -8.62
CA VAL A 151 26.74 -9.94 -7.74
C VAL A 151 25.97 -11.16 -7.23
N PRO A 152 26.65 -12.25 -6.82
CA PRO A 152 25.99 -13.38 -6.16
C PRO A 152 25.10 -12.88 -5.01
N LEU A 153 23.99 -13.57 -4.75
CA LEU A 153 23.09 -13.20 -3.66
C LEU A 153 23.87 -13.02 -2.34
N PRO A 154 23.65 -11.93 -1.59
CA PRO A 154 24.03 -11.88 -0.19
C PRO A 154 23.40 -13.04 0.59
N GLU A 155 24.08 -13.56 1.62
CA GLU A 155 23.56 -14.66 2.45
C GLU A 155 22.20 -14.30 3.06
N GLU A 156 22.06 -13.06 3.52
CA GLU A 156 20.84 -12.48 4.09
C GLU A 156 19.68 -12.44 3.09
N GLN A 157 19.99 -12.43 1.79
CA GLN A 157 18.99 -12.37 0.72
C GLN A 157 18.64 -13.73 0.11
N GLY A 158 19.23 -14.81 0.62
CA GLY A 158 18.80 -16.18 0.30
C GLY A 158 19.77 -17.00 -0.54
N LEU A 159 21.06 -16.66 -0.56
CA LEU A 159 22.09 -17.48 -1.22
C LEU A 159 22.04 -18.94 -0.74
N PRO A 160 21.93 -19.96 -1.62
CA PRO A 160 22.26 -19.92 -3.04
C PRO A 160 21.11 -19.56 -3.97
N LEU A 161 19.88 -19.96 -3.63
CA LEU A 161 18.70 -19.73 -4.47
C LEU A 161 17.58 -19.04 -3.70
N ARG A 162 17.01 -18.01 -4.32
CA ARG A 162 15.84 -17.29 -3.83
C ARG A 162 14.74 -17.28 -4.88
N LEU A 163 13.52 -17.62 -4.48
CA LEU A 163 12.35 -17.39 -5.31
C LEU A 163 12.07 -15.89 -5.44
N VAL A 164 11.93 -15.43 -6.66
CA VAL A 164 11.53 -14.07 -7.04
C VAL A 164 10.17 -14.17 -7.74
N SER A 165 9.13 -13.63 -7.11
CA SER A 165 7.76 -13.64 -7.65
C SER A 165 7.15 -12.23 -7.67
N PRO A 166 7.40 -11.45 -8.74
CA PRO A 166 6.88 -10.09 -8.85
C PRO A 166 5.35 -10.05 -8.69
N ASN A 167 4.81 -8.89 -8.29
CA ASN A 167 3.38 -8.68 -8.00
C ASN A 167 2.81 -9.45 -6.80
N GLN A 168 3.62 -10.26 -6.10
CA GLN A 168 3.25 -10.89 -4.84
C GLN A 168 4.10 -10.36 -3.68
N TYR A 169 3.52 -10.31 -2.49
CA TYR A 169 4.22 -9.89 -1.27
C TYR A 169 5.41 -10.80 -0.95
N GLY A 170 6.39 -10.25 -0.23
CA GLY A 170 7.68 -10.89 0.01
C GLY A 170 7.63 -12.20 0.79
N TYR A 171 6.52 -12.53 1.46
CA TYR A 171 6.36 -13.85 2.06
C TYR A 171 6.13 -14.98 1.05
N LYS A 172 5.93 -14.67 -0.25
CA LYS A 172 6.00 -15.66 -1.32
C LYS A 172 7.41 -15.81 -1.90
N TRP A 173 8.36 -14.94 -1.53
CA TRP A 173 9.72 -14.92 -2.08
C TRP A 173 10.66 -15.73 -1.18
N ALA A 174 10.49 -17.06 -1.22
CA ALA A 174 11.26 -17.99 -0.40
C ALA A 174 12.77 -17.79 -0.56
N LYS A 175 13.50 -17.76 0.57
CA LYS A 175 14.96 -17.72 0.61
C LYS A 175 15.52 -19.12 0.82
N TRP A 176 16.77 -19.36 0.41
CA TRP A 176 17.46 -20.62 0.65
C TRP A 176 16.66 -21.83 0.14
N VAL A 177 16.05 -21.71 -1.03
CA VAL A 177 15.18 -22.77 -1.57
C VAL A 177 15.99 -24.04 -1.72
N VAL A 178 15.57 -25.14 -1.11
CA VAL A 178 16.24 -26.46 -1.22
C VAL A 178 15.40 -27.48 -1.96
N SER A 179 14.08 -27.27 -2.04
CA SER A 179 13.22 -28.16 -2.81
C SER A 179 12.06 -27.45 -3.47
N ILE A 180 11.64 -27.98 -4.62
CA ILE A 180 10.40 -27.64 -5.32
C ILE A 180 9.62 -28.93 -5.52
N GLU A 181 8.43 -28.99 -4.94
CA GLU A 181 7.52 -30.12 -5.12
C GLU A 181 6.32 -29.68 -5.94
N VAL A 182 6.03 -30.37 -7.04
CA VAL A 182 4.81 -30.17 -7.82
C VAL A 182 3.70 -31.03 -7.22
N VAL A 183 2.61 -30.38 -6.77
CA VAL A 183 1.50 -31.03 -6.05
C VAL A 183 0.17 -30.84 -6.77
N ASP A 184 -0.80 -31.72 -6.50
CA ASP A 184 -2.16 -31.71 -7.07
C ASP A 184 -3.23 -31.13 -6.12
N TYR A 185 -2.80 -30.58 -4.98
CA TYR A 185 -3.66 -30.05 -3.93
C TYR A 185 -3.31 -28.61 -3.54
N ASP A 186 -4.20 -27.98 -2.77
CA ASP A 186 -3.97 -26.64 -2.21
C ASP A 186 -2.97 -26.71 -1.05
N TYR A 187 -1.76 -26.15 -1.21
CA TYR A 187 -0.77 -26.14 -0.15
C TYR A 187 -0.74 -24.78 0.55
N LYS A 188 -0.94 -24.80 1.87
CA LYS A 188 -0.74 -23.59 2.70
C LYS A 188 0.63 -23.63 3.36
N GLY A 189 1.51 -22.73 2.92
CA GLY A 189 2.84 -22.52 3.49
C GLY A 189 2.84 -21.94 4.91
N TYR A 190 4.00 -21.46 5.33
CA TYR A 190 4.24 -21.01 6.69
C TYR A 190 3.30 -19.85 7.09
N TRP A 191 3.20 -18.81 6.25
CA TRP A 191 2.36 -17.65 6.59
C TRP A 191 0.90 -17.90 6.22
N GLU A 192 0.66 -18.57 5.10
CA GLU A 192 -0.67 -18.88 4.59
C GLU A 192 -1.45 -19.77 5.58
N SER A 193 -0.78 -20.76 6.19
CA SER A 193 -1.38 -21.58 7.26
C SER A 193 -1.69 -20.80 8.55
N ARG A 194 -1.12 -19.60 8.71
CA ARG A 194 -1.37 -18.69 9.84
C ARG A 194 -2.40 -17.61 9.52
N GLY A 195 -3.17 -17.79 8.45
CA GLY A 195 -4.28 -16.91 8.08
C GLY A 195 -3.87 -15.69 7.24
N TRP A 196 -2.67 -15.72 6.66
CA TRP A 196 -2.30 -14.74 5.64
C TRP A 196 -2.93 -15.11 4.29
N ASP A 197 -3.12 -14.09 3.45
CA ASP A 197 -3.66 -14.26 2.11
C ASP A 197 -2.76 -15.20 1.29
N ASP A 198 -3.37 -16.09 0.54
CA ASP A 198 -2.64 -17.16 -0.13
C ASP A 198 -2.07 -16.72 -1.49
N GLY A 199 -2.87 -15.97 -2.26
CA GLY A 199 -2.46 -15.40 -3.53
C GLY A 199 -1.47 -14.25 -3.37
N ALA A 200 -1.49 -13.57 -2.23
CA ALA A 200 -0.52 -12.55 -1.82
C ALA A 200 -0.34 -11.39 -2.79
N TYR A 201 -1.34 -11.11 -3.63
CA TYR A 201 -1.22 -10.14 -4.70
C TYR A 201 -1.11 -8.71 -4.15
N ILE A 202 -0.15 -7.97 -4.69
CA ILE A 202 0.06 -6.56 -4.38
C ILE A 202 -0.96 -5.76 -5.20
N SER A 203 -2.07 -5.40 -4.58
CA SER A 203 -3.09 -4.54 -5.21
C SER A 203 -2.63 -3.08 -5.26
N LEU A 204 -2.55 -2.49 -6.46
CA LEU A 204 -2.35 -1.04 -6.68
C LEU A 204 -3.45 -0.16 -6.04
N GLU A 205 -4.63 -0.73 -5.73
CA GLU A 205 -5.73 0.02 -5.08
C GLU A 205 -5.51 0.29 -3.59
N ARG A 206 -4.54 -0.38 -2.94
CA ARG A 206 -4.21 -0.15 -1.53
C ARG A 206 -3.28 1.06 -1.31
N ASP A 207 -3.10 1.89 -2.33
CA ASP A 207 -2.42 3.16 -2.22
C ASP A 207 -3.32 4.19 -1.55
N TRP A 208 -3.08 4.37 -0.25
CA TRP A 208 -3.63 5.45 0.56
C TRP A 208 -3.48 6.84 -0.06
N TRP A 209 -2.60 7.02 -1.04
CA TRP A 209 -2.34 8.27 -1.75
C TRP A 209 -3.52 8.78 -2.57
N VAL A 210 -4.20 7.91 -3.35
CA VAL A 210 -5.41 8.32 -4.10
C VAL A 210 -6.48 8.82 -3.13
N HIS A 211 -6.59 8.14 -1.99
CA HIS A 211 -7.48 8.49 -0.90
C HIS A 211 -7.06 9.79 -0.19
N ALA A 212 -5.77 9.99 0.07
CA ALA A 212 -5.22 11.23 0.65
C ALA A 212 -5.38 12.44 -0.28
N THR A 213 -5.26 12.24 -1.59
CA THR A 213 -5.57 13.27 -2.60
C THR A 213 -7.04 13.65 -2.54
N ILE A 214 -7.96 12.69 -2.44
CA ILE A 214 -9.40 12.95 -2.25
C ILE A 214 -9.65 13.70 -0.94
N MET A 215 -9.01 13.31 0.16
CA MET A 215 -9.13 13.98 1.46
C MET A 215 -8.57 15.41 1.44
N MET A 216 -7.42 15.66 0.80
CA MET A 216 -6.86 17.00 0.63
C MET A 216 -7.78 17.90 -0.19
N VAL A 217 -8.32 17.40 -1.31
CA VAL A 217 -9.28 18.15 -2.13
C VAL A 217 -10.52 18.48 -1.30
N GLY A 218 -11.04 17.53 -0.53
CA GLY A 218 -12.14 17.75 0.41
C GLY A 218 -11.83 18.81 1.48
N ALA A 219 -10.65 18.76 2.09
CA ALA A 219 -10.21 19.70 3.12
C ALA A 219 -10.01 21.12 2.58
N VAL A 220 -9.47 21.25 1.37
CA VAL A 220 -9.32 22.54 0.66
C VAL A 220 -10.69 23.13 0.33
N LEU A 221 -11.63 22.34 -0.17
CA LEU A 221 -13.00 22.80 -0.45
C LEU A 221 -13.76 23.19 0.84
N GLY A 222 -13.52 22.45 1.93
CA GLY A 222 -14.08 22.72 3.25
C GLY A 222 -13.53 24.01 3.89
N THR A 223 -12.21 24.21 3.86
CA THR A 223 -11.57 25.44 4.36
C THR A 223 -11.95 26.66 3.53
N PHE A 224 -12.12 26.52 2.20
CA PHE A 224 -12.62 27.61 1.36
C PHE A 224 -14.05 28.03 1.74
N SER A 225 -14.91 27.08 2.11
CA SER A 225 -16.25 27.36 2.65
C SER A 225 -16.17 28.08 4.00
N LEU A 226 -15.23 27.73 4.88
CA LEU A 226 -15.05 28.40 6.18
C LEU A 226 -14.48 29.82 6.06
N VAL A 227 -13.43 30.02 5.26
CA VAL A 227 -12.77 31.34 5.10
C VAL A 227 -13.70 32.34 4.42
N SER A 228 -14.49 31.89 3.44
CA SER A 228 -15.52 32.74 2.82
C SER A 228 -16.67 33.11 3.76
N GLY A 229 -16.94 32.28 4.78
CA GLY A 229 -17.87 32.60 5.87
C GLY A 229 -17.31 33.57 6.92
N VAL A 230 -16.00 33.49 7.23
CA VAL A 230 -15.34 34.29 8.29
C VAL A 230 -14.88 35.67 7.81
N GLN A 231 -14.40 35.82 6.57
CA GLN A 231 -13.92 37.12 6.04
C GLN A 231 -15.03 38.04 5.51
N GLY A 232 -16.28 37.84 5.92
CA GLY A 232 -17.41 38.73 5.64
C GLY A 232 -17.33 40.15 6.25
N GLY A 233 -16.16 40.56 6.74
CA GLY A 233 -15.87 41.89 7.28
C GLY A 233 -15.63 42.92 6.18
N ASN A 234 -16.57 43.87 6.03
CA ASN A 234 -16.58 45.17 5.33
C ASN A 234 -15.90 45.40 3.96
N ARG A 235 -15.10 44.48 3.39
CA ARG A 235 -14.46 44.64 2.07
C ARG A 235 -15.20 43.97 0.91
N PHE A 236 -16.22 43.17 1.18
CA PHE A 236 -16.99 42.46 0.14
C PHE A 236 -18.33 43.13 -0.21
N SER A 237 -18.59 43.29 -1.51
CA SER A 237 -19.84 43.88 -2.02
C SER A 237 -21.09 43.08 -1.59
N LYS A 238 -22.24 43.74 -1.41
CA LYS A 238 -23.53 43.10 -1.06
C LYS A 238 -23.91 41.95 -1.99
N LYS A 239 -23.48 41.97 -3.26
CA LYS A 239 -23.70 40.89 -4.24
C LYS A 239 -22.85 39.63 -3.94
N VAL A 240 -21.64 39.78 -3.39
CA VAL A 240 -20.77 38.65 -3.01
C VAL A 240 -21.27 38.00 -1.72
N LYS A 241 -21.73 38.79 -0.74
CA LYS A 241 -22.38 38.27 0.48
C LYS A 241 -23.63 37.43 0.17
N LYS A 242 -24.32 37.68 -0.95
CA LYS A 242 -25.46 36.90 -1.42
C LYS A 242 -25.06 35.58 -2.11
N LEU A 243 -23.87 35.53 -2.71
CA LEU A 243 -23.30 34.30 -3.30
C LEU A 243 -22.90 33.29 -2.22
N PHE A 244 -22.25 33.77 -1.15
CA PHE A 244 -21.86 32.97 0.03
C PHE A 244 -22.96 32.95 1.09
N SER A 245 -24.21 32.82 0.66
CA SER A 245 -25.35 32.76 1.57
C SER A 245 -25.25 31.54 2.50
N LEU A 246 -26.00 31.57 3.61
CA LEU A 246 -26.15 30.42 4.50
C LEU A 246 -26.53 29.14 3.72
N LYS A 247 -27.32 29.26 2.64
CA LYS A 247 -27.65 28.13 1.76
C LYS A 247 -26.43 27.55 1.06
N PHE A 248 -25.48 28.36 0.59
CA PHE A 248 -24.26 27.87 -0.06
C PHE A 248 -23.40 27.03 0.90
N HIS A 249 -23.23 27.51 2.14
CA HIS A 249 -22.48 26.78 3.17
C HIS A 249 -23.17 25.48 3.60
N ILE A 250 -24.52 25.48 3.65
CA ILE A 250 -25.29 24.26 3.90
C ILE A 250 -25.09 23.27 2.75
N TYR A 251 -25.14 23.72 1.49
CA TYR A 251 -24.95 22.83 0.35
C TYR A 251 -23.53 22.28 0.22
N THR A 252 -22.49 23.09 0.46
CA THR A 252 -21.10 22.60 0.42
C THR A 252 -20.78 21.70 1.61
N GLY A 253 -21.31 22.00 2.80
CA GLY A 253 -21.23 21.13 3.97
C GLY A 253 -21.96 19.79 3.78
N TYR A 254 -23.16 19.80 3.17
CA TYR A 254 -23.88 18.58 2.80
C TYR A 254 -23.11 17.78 1.74
N LEU A 255 -22.59 18.44 0.70
CA LEU A 255 -21.81 17.76 -0.34
C LEU A 255 -20.55 17.12 0.24
N PHE A 256 -19.85 17.81 1.14
CA PHE A 256 -18.71 17.27 1.88
C PHE A 256 -19.12 16.07 2.75
N ALA A 257 -20.22 16.17 3.51
CA ALA A 257 -20.71 15.07 4.33
C ALA A 257 -21.15 13.85 3.49
N VAL A 258 -21.87 14.06 2.38
CA VAL A 258 -22.34 12.99 1.49
C VAL A 258 -21.18 12.27 0.80
N ILE A 259 -20.08 12.95 0.51
CA ILE A 259 -18.88 12.35 -0.09
C ILE A 259 -18.01 11.68 0.99
N MET A 260 -17.76 12.35 2.10
CA MET A 260 -16.79 11.90 3.11
C MET A 260 -17.36 10.82 4.03
N ILE A 261 -18.66 10.84 4.37
CA ILE A 261 -19.26 9.85 5.28
C ILE A 261 -19.19 8.43 4.68
N PRO A 262 -19.58 8.17 3.41
CA PRO A 262 -19.40 6.86 2.80
C PRO A 262 -17.93 6.42 2.73
N VAL A 263 -17.01 7.35 2.47
CA VAL A 263 -15.56 7.05 2.44
C VAL A 263 -15.06 6.65 3.83
N PHE A 264 -15.44 7.37 4.89
CA PHE A 264 -15.08 7.01 6.27
C PHE A 264 -15.77 5.72 6.74
N LEU A 265 -17.01 5.47 6.33
CA LEU A 265 -17.74 4.24 6.65
C LEU A 265 -17.14 3.04 5.92
N TYR A 266 -16.83 3.17 4.62
CA TYR A 266 -16.10 2.15 3.85
C TYR A 266 -14.77 1.82 4.53
N TRP A 267 -14.02 2.85 4.94
CA TRP A 267 -12.76 2.68 5.65
C TRP A 267 -12.92 1.99 7.02
N SER A 268 -13.98 2.33 7.76
CA SER A 268 -14.32 1.68 9.03
C SER A 268 -14.76 0.22 8.85
N LEU A 269 -15.33 -0.12 7.69
CA LEU A 269 -15.79 -1.48 7.35
C LEU A 269 -14.66 -2.35 6.76
N GLU A 270 -13.72 -1.80 6.00
CA GLU A 270 -12.54 -2.54 5.54
C GLU A 270 -11.53 -2.80 6.66
N THR A 271 -11.38 -1.86 7.60
CA THR A 271 -10.57 -2.08 8.82
C THR A 271 -11.16 -3.14 9.75
N LEU A 272 -12.39 -3.61 9.49
CA LEU A 272 -13.08 -4.64 10.27
C LEU A 272 -12.68 -6.08 9.91
N VAL A 273 -11.87 -6.31 8.85
CA VAL A 273 -11.48 -7.68 8.41
C VAL A 273 -9.96 -7.87 8.24
N PHE A 274 -9.12 -7.05 8.88
CA PHE A 274 -7.68 -7.34 8.92
C PHE A 274 -7.30 -8.20 10.16
N ARG A 275 -7.03 -9.50 9.92
CA ARG A 275 -6.36 -10.44 10.84
C ARG A 275 -7.05 -10.85 12.15
N GLY A 276 -8.37 -10.88 12.27
CA GLY A 276 -9.04 -11.41 13.48
C GLY A 276 -8.69 -10.72 14.81
N ASN A 277 -7.93 -9.61 14.75
CA ASN A 277 -7.53 -8.78 15.88
C ASN A 277 -8.05 -7.37 15.63
N VAL A 278 -8.86 -6.89 16.56
CA VAL A 278 -9.50 -5.57 16.50
C VAL A 278 -8.45 -4.47 16.65
N TYR A 279 -7.90 -4.00 15.54
CA TYR A 279 -7.19 -2.72 15.49
C TYR A 279 -8.18 -1.63 15.11
N TYR A 280 -8.72 -0.93 16.10
CA TYR A 280 -9.36 0.35 15.84
C TYR A 280 -8.30 1.27 15.27
N SER A 281 -8.37 1.63 13.99
CA SER A 281 -7.60 2.76 13.52
C SER A 281 -8.09 3.97 14.33
N LEU A 282 -7.22 4.55 15.15
CA LEU A 282 -7.52 5.74 15.93
C LEU A 282 -8.15 6.83 15.02
N HIS A 283 -7.69 6.88 13.78
CA HIS A 283 -8.21 7.67 12.67
C HIS A 283 -9.70 7.41 12.33
N GLY A 284 -10.20 6.18 12.42
CA GLY A 284 -11.58 5.84 12.06
C GLY A 284 -12.54 6.31 13.14
N ALA A 285 -12.13 6.10 14.40
CA ALA A 285 -12.79 6.66 15.57
C ALA A 285 -12.74 8.20 15.58
N LEU A 286 -11.61 8.82 15.23
CA LEU A 286 -11.46 10.28 15.13
C LEU A 286 -12.24 10.86 13.96
N GLY A 287 -12.28 10.18 12.81
CA GLY A 287 -13.07 10.58 11.64
C GLY A 287 -14.57 10.52 11.94
N LEU A 288 -15.04 9.43 12.56
CA LEU A 288 -16.42 9.29 13.02
C LEU A 288 -16.76 10.32 14.11
N ALA A 289 -15.87 10.57 15.07
CA ALA A 289 -16.05 11.59 16.09
C ALA A 289 -16.15 13.00 15.48
N MET A 290 -15.34 13.31 14.46
CA MET A 290 -15.39 14.59 13.74
C MET A 290 -16.70 14.74 12.95
N VAL A 291 -17.15 13.69 12.27
CA VAL A 291 -18.45 13.65 11.59
C VAL A 291 -19.60 13.83 12.59
N LEU A 292 -19.56 13.13 13.72
CA LEU A 292 -20.56 13.25 14.78
C LEU A 292 -20.56 14.65 15.41
N LEU A 293 -19.40 15.26 15.62
CA LEU A 293 -19.27 16.65 16.10
C LEU A 293 -19.80 17.67 15.08
N LEU A 294 -19.59 17.43 13.78
CA LEU A 294 -20.17 18.25 12.71
C LEU A 294 -21.69 18.12 12.67
N ILE A 295 -22.21 16.90 12.75
CA ILE A 295 -23.65 16.60 12.83
C ILE A 295 -24.24 17.22 14.11
N LEU A 296 -23.58 17.09 15.26
CA LEU A 296 -23.96 17.73 16.51
C LEU A 296 -23.94 19.26 16.38
N SER A 297 -22.96 19.87 15.71
CA SER A 297 -22.94 21.33 15.47
C SER A 297 -24.12 21.78 14.58
N MET A 298 -24.55 20.93 13.65
CA MET A 298 -25.70 21.19 12.79
C MET A 298 -27.04 20.99 13.52
N LEU A 299 -27.15 19.94 14.35
CA LEU A 299 -28.34 19.60 15.14
C LEU A 299 -28.51 20.53 16.36
N THR A 300 -27.42 20.97 16.98
CA THR A 300 -27.39 22.01 18.02
C THR A 300 -27.61 23.42 17.45
N GLY A 301 -28.00 23.51 16.17
CA GLY A 301 -28.62 24.65 15.50
C GLY A 301 -29.91 25.18 16.15
N ARG A 302 -29.98 25.28 17.48
CA ARG A 302 -30.63 26.41 18.16
C ARG A 302 -29.80 27.67 17.90
N TYR A 303 -29.84 28.11 16.65
CA TYR A 303 -29.13 29.25 16.06
C TYR A 303 -29.61 30.63 16.60
N ALA A 304 -30.46 30.65 17.62
CA ALA A 304 -31.05 31.86 18.19
C ALA A 304 -30.34 32.38 19.47
N SER A 305 -29.57 31.54 20.18
CA SER A 305 -28.91 31.95 21.44
C SER A 305 -27.48 32.47 21.24
N LEU A 306 -26.72 31.99 20.24
CA LEU A 306 -25.35 32.46 19.96
C LEU A 306 -25.30 33.82 19.25
N LYS A 307 -26.40 34.26 18.63
CA LYS A 307 -26.53 35.62 18.08
C LYS A 307 -26.47 36.72 19.16
N ARG A 308 -26.68 36.36 20.44
CA ARG A 308 -26.45 37.24 21.58
C ARG A 308 -24.99 37.23 22.09
N ALA A 309 -24.21 36.19 21.76
CA ALA A 309 -22.80 36.09 22.11
C ALA A 309 -21.86 36.67 21.03
N SER A 310 -22.35 36.93 19.81
CA SER A 310 -21.55 37.47 18.70
C SER A 310 -21.21 38.98 18.82
N ARG A 311 -21.07 39.51 20.04
CA ARG A 311 -20.36 40.78 20.25
C ARG A 311 -18.85 40.61 20.31
N ALA A 312 -18.33 39.39 20.41
CA ALA A 312 -16.91 39.10 20.30
C ALA A 312 -16.68 38.19 19.08
N GLY A 313 -16.18 38.75 17.98
CA GLY A 313 -15.85 38.05 16.74
C GLY A 313 -14.67 37.07 16.85
N GLU A 314 -14.11 36.88 18.05
CA GLU A 314 -12.89 36.13 18.30
C GLU A 314 -13.14 34.64 18.59
N ALA A 315 -14.28 34.27 19.19
CA ALA A 315 -14.55 32.88 19.59
C ALA A 315 -14.68 31.90 18.40
N HIS A 316 -15.24 32.34 17.28
CA HIS A 316 -15.35 31.52 16.06
C HIS A 316 -13.98 31.30 15.38
N LEU A 317 -13.07 32.27 15.47
CA LEU A 317 -11.72 32.15 14.95
C LEU A 317 -10.92 31.16 15.80
N VAL A 318 -11.03 31.25 17.13
CA VAL A 318 -10.34 30.34 18.07
C VAL A 318 -10.79 28.89 17.88
N LEU A 319 -12.08 28.62 17.74
CA LEU A 319 -12.59 27.25 17.49
C LEU A 319 -12.18 26.72 16.11
N SER A 320 -12.18 27.56 15.08
CA SER A 320 -11.80 27.14 13.72
C SER A 320 -10.30 26.86 13.63
N VAL A 321 -9.48 27.71 14.25
CA VAL A 321 -8.03 27.52 14.35
C VAL A 321 -7.71 26.29 15.20
N ALA A 322 -8.40 26.09 16.33
CA ALA A 322 -8.25 24.89 17.14
C ALA A 322 -8.59 23.61 16.35
N MET A 323 -9.66 23.61 15.55
CA MET A 323 -9.99 22.48 14.67
C MET A 323 -8.94 22.23 13.58
N ILE A 324 -8.40 23.28 12.95
CA ILE A 324 -7.35 23.15 11.93
C ILE A 324 -6.05 22.63 12.56
N VAL A 325 -5.68 23.14 13.74
CA VAL A 325 -4.52 22.65 14.50
C VAL A 325 -4.72 21.20 14.92
N LEU A 326 -5.92 20.82 15.39
CA LEU A 326 -6.22 19.44 15.76
C LEU A 326 -6.18 18.52 14.53
N LEU A 327 -6.71 18.94 13.39
CA LEU A 327 -6.66 18.20 12.13
C LEU A 327 -5.20 18.02 11.65
N PHE A 328 -4.41 19.09 11.70
CA PHE A 328 -2.99 19.08 11.33
C PHE A 328 -2.17 18.19 12.26
N VAL A 329 -2.38 18.29 13.58
CA VAL A 329 -1.73 17.43 14.58
C VAL A 329 -2.12 15.97 14.38
N THR A 330 -3.38 15.68 14.07
CA THR A 330 -3.86 14.32 13.79
C THR A 330 -3.23 13.76 12.51
N ILE A 331 -3.12 14.57 11.46
CA ILE A 331 -2.46 14.20 10.20
C ILE A 331 -0.96 13.94 10.46
N VAL A 332 -0.26 14.84 11.16
CA VAL A 332 1.19 14.71 11.45
C VAL A 332 1.48 13.52 12.37
N LEU A 333 0.67 13.29 13.41
CA LEU A 333 0.78 12.10 14.26
C LEU A 333 0.45 10.82 13.48
N GLY A 334 -0.52 10.86 12.57
CA GLY A 334 -0.83 9.75 11.67
C GLY A 334 0.34 9.41 10.74
N PHE A 335 1.00 10.43 10.18
CA PHE A 335 2.23 10.26 9.41
C PHE A 335 3.38 9.69 10.26
N ALA A 336 3.56 10.16 11.49
CA ALA A 336 4.62 9.67 12.38
C ALA A 336 4.39 8.22 12.85
N LEU A 337 3.13 7.82 13.06
CA LEU A 337 2.77 6.46 13.48
C LEU A 337 2.73 5.45 12.32
N ALA A 338 2.57 5.91 11.07
CA ALA A 338 2.64 5.05 9.89
C ALA A 338 4.07 4.69 9.47
N TYR A 339 5.07 5.39 10.02
CA TYR A 339 6.50 5.16 9.80
C TYR A 339 7.20 4.42 10.95
N LEU A 340 6.46 4.07 12.02
CA LEU A 340 6.89 3.25 13.15
C LEU A 340 6.34 1.83 13.01
#